data_AF-A0AAJ5S7D2-F1
#
_entry.id   AF-A0AAJ5S7D2-F1
#
_cell.length_a   1.000
_cell.length_b   1.000
_cell.length_c   1.000
_cell.angle_alpha   90.00
_cell.angle_beta   90.00
_cell.angle_gamma   90.00
#
_symmetry.space_group_name_H-M   'P 1'
#
loop_
_entity.id
_entity.type
_entity.pdbx_description
1 polymer ?
#
loop_
_entity_poly.entity_id
_entity_poly.type
_entity_poly.pdbx_seq_one_letter_code
_entity_poly.pdbx_strand_id
1 'polypeptide(L)' 'MAAKIEYVVVDGCIQDGSKVVRKGEVYVPPSAELRDVLLDEGIITRRGKLDSETESGD' A
#
# COMPACT_ATOMS: atom_id res chain seq x y z
N MET A 1 -14.61 -12.56 -10.90
CA MET A 1 -13.85 -12.91 -9.67
C MET A 1 -13.22 -11.61 -9.19
N ALA A 2 -13.65 -11.05 -8.05
CA ALA A 2 -13.23 -9.72 -7.62
C ALA A 2 -11.73 -9.74 -7.27
N ALA A 3 -10.92 -9.07 -8.08
CA ALA A 3 -9.52 -8.87 -7.77
C ALA A 3 -9.45 -8.04 -6.48
N LYS A 4 -9.02 -8.66 -5.37
CA LYS A 4 -8.65 -7.91 -4.18
C LYS A 4 -7.42 -7.10 -4.54
N ILE A 5 -7.59 -5.80 -4.71
CA ILE A 5 -6.48 -4.88 -4.93
C ILE A 5 -5.69 -4.86 -3.62
N GLU A 6 -4.47 -5.36 -3.67
CA GLU A 6 -3.53 -5.30 -2.55
C GLU A 6 -2.86 -3.92 -2.52
N TYR A 7 -2.65 -3.36 -1.34
CA TYR A 7 -1.90 -2.12 -1.13
C TYR A 7 -0.63 -2.44 -0.34
N VAL A 8 0.42 -1.65 -0.53
CA VAL A 8 1.67 -1.78 0.22
C VAL A 8 2.03 -0.43 0.80
N VAL A 9 2.52 -0.42 2.04
CA VAL A 9 3.02 0.80 2.68
C VAL A 9 4.35 1.17 2.01
N VAL A 10 4.44 2.38 1.49
CA VAL A 10 5.66 2.89 0.82
C VAL A 10 6.33 4.00 1.63
N ASP A 11 5.60 4.61 2.54
CA ASP A 11 6.11 5.63 3.45
C ASP A 11 5.60 5.42 4.88
N GLY A 12 6.50 5.59 5.87
CA GLY A 12 6.17 5.45 7.28
C GLY A 12 5.69 4.07 7.73
N CYS A 13 4.74 4.07 8.66
CA CYS A 13 4.05 2.88 9.16
C CYS A 13 2.59 3.21 9.47
N ILE A 14 1.71 2.22 9.32
CA ILE A 14 0.28 2.34 9.60
C ILE A 14 -0.02 1.56 10.86
N GLN A 15 -0.67 2.22 11.82
CA GLN A 15 -1.19 1.56 13.00
C GLN A 15 -2.67 1.24 12.80
N ASP A 16 -2.98 -0.04 12.59
CA ASP A 16 -4.33 -0.57 12.44
C ASP A 16 -4.71 -1.31 13.73
N GLY A 17 -5.29 -0.57 14.68
CA GLY A 17 -5.59 -1.05 16.01
C GLY A 17 -4.32 -1.54 16.74
N SER A 18 -4.23 -2.85 16.98
CA SER A 18 -3.08 -3.49 17.63
C SER A 18 -1.98 -3.93 16.66
N LYS A 19 -2.21 -3.82 15.34
CA LYS A 19 -1.24 -4.22 14.32
C LYS A 19 -0.54 -2.99 13.77
N VAL A 20 0.79 -3.05 13.69
CA VAL A 20 1.59 -2.03 13.00
C VAL A 20 2.07 -2.63 11.69
N VAL A 21 1.72 -2.00 10.57
CA VAL A 21 2.13 -2.39 9.22
C VAL A 21 3.21 -1.43 8.76
N ARG A 22 4.41 -1.92 8.52
CA ARG A 22 5.56 -1.09 8.17
C ARG A 22 5.71 -0.94 6.66
N LYS A 23 6.51 0.04 6.25
CA LYS A 23 6.99 0.18 4.87
C LYS A 23 7.46 -1.17 4.30
N GLY A 24 6.97 -1.49 3.11
CA GLY A 24 7.21 -2.75 2.40
C GLY A 24 6.21 -3.86 2.74
N GLU A 25 5.38 -3.70 3.77
CA GLU A 25 4.35 -4.67 4.11
C GLU A 25 3.03 -4.39 3.39
N VAL A 26 2.30 -5.48 3.13
CA VAL A 26 0.97 -5.41 2.55
C VAL A 26 0.00 -4.86 3.58
N TYR A 27 -0.63 -3.75 3.21
CA TYR A 27 -1.72 -3.16 3.96
C TYR A 27 -3.04 -3.42 3.24
N VAL A 28 -4.03 -3.88 3.99
CA VAL A 28 -5.39 -4.05 3.48
C VAL A 28 -6.25 -3.04 4.23
N PRO A 29 -6.60 -1.90 3.60
CA PRO A 29 -7.39 -0.88 4.28
C PRO A 29 -8.76 -1.44 4.68
N PRO A 30 -9.19 -1.22 5.93
CA PRO A 30 -10.47 -1.72 6.44
C PRO A 30 -11.67 -0.98 5.83
N SER A 31 -11.46 0.20 5.22
CA SER A 31 -12.51 1.04 4.62
C SER A 31 -11.98 1.85 3.45
N ALA A 32 -12.88 2.22 2.52
CA ALA A 32 -12.52 2.97 1.32
C ALA A 32 -12.03 4.40 1.64
N GLU A 33 -12.59 5.05 2.66
CA GLU A 33 -12.16 6.38 3.10
C GLU A 33 -10.70 6.37 3.54
N LEU A 34 -10.34 5.43 4.43
CA LEU A 34 -8.97 5.31 4.93
C LEU A 34 -7.99 4.97 3.81
N ARG A 35 -8.40 4.11 2.86
CA ARG A 35 -7.61 3.82 1.67
C ARG A 35 -7.31 5.08 0.87
N ASP A 36 -8.32 5.90 0.59
CA ASP A 36 -8.17 7.10 -0.22
C ASP A 36 -7.29 8.13 0.48
N VAL A 37 -7.45 8.34 1.79
CA VAL A 37 -6.57 9.21 2.59
C VAL A 37 -5.11 8.73 2.51
N LEU A 38 -4.86 7.44 2.77
CA LEU A 38 -3.49 6.90 2.76
C LEU A 38 -2.87 6.90 1.36
N LEU A 39 -3.67 6.81 0.29
CA LEU A 39 -3.22 6.94 -1.09
C LEU A 39 -2.91 8.40 -1.44
N ASP A 40 -3.75 9.34 -1.00
CA ASP A 40 -3.59 10.79 -1.21
C ASP A 40 -2.35 11.31 -0.47
N GLU A 41 -2.14 10.87 0.77
CA GLU A 41 -0.94 11.17 1.54
C GLU A 41 0.33 10.47 1.00
N GLY A 42 0.18 9.49 0.09
CA GLY A 42 1.30 8.73 -0.44
C GLY A 42 1.92 7.74 0.55
N ILE A 43 1.20 7.39 1.62
CA ILE A 43 1.63 6.42 2.63
C ILE A 43 1.54 4.99 2.08
N ILE A 44 0.48 4.69 1.32
CA ILE A 44 0.30 3.41 0.63
C ILE A 44 0.25 3.60 -0.88
N THR A 45 0.57 2.53 -1.61
CA THR A 45 0.35 2.46 -3.06
C THR A 45 -0.37 1.18 -3.44
N ARG A 46 -1.04 1.21 -4.60
CA ARG A 46 -1.67 0.01 -5.20
C ARG A 46 -0.56 -0.92 -5.67
N ARG A 47 -0.53 -2.14 -5.12
CA ARG A 47 0.38 -3.20 -5.57
C ARG A 47 -0.04 -3.81 -6.91
N GLY A 48 -1.27 -3.53 -7.35
CA GLY A 48 -1.88 -4.04 -8.57
C GLY A 48 -1.12 -3.64 -9.84
N LYS A 49 -0.41 -4.63 -10.41
CA LYS A 49 0.60 -4.57 -11.46
C LYS A 49 1.86 -3.80 -11.07
N LEU A 50 2.78 -4.54 -10.44
CA LEU A 50 4.17 -4.50 -10.87
C LEU A 50 4.17 -4.82 -12.38
N ASP A 51 3.90 -3.83 -13.23
CA ASP A 51 4.51 -3.87 -14.55
C ASP A 51 6.01 -3.73 -14.25
N SER A 52 6.75 -4.73 -14.70
CA SER A 52 8.19 -4.78 -14.65
C SER A 52 8.80 -3.43 -15.04
N GLU A 53 10.04 -3.20 -14.59
CA GLU A 53 10.94 -2.16 -15.10
C GLU A 53 10.94 -0.83 -14.33
N THR A 54 11.70 -0.82 -13.23
CA THR A 54 12.80 0.13 -13.14
C THR A 54 13.97 -0.61 -12.51
N GLU A 55 14.60 -1.41 -13.35
CA GLU A 55 16.04 -1.56 -13.32
C GLU A 55 16.60 -0.19 -13.80
N SER A 56 17.12 0.59 -12.87
CA SER A 56 18.00 1.74 -13.09
C SER A 56 18.97 1.68 -11.93
N GLY A 57 20.24 1.29 -12.05
CA GLY A 57 21.15 1.46 -13.16
C GLY A 57 22.28 2.38 -12.67
N ASP A 58 23.30 1.78 -12.05
CA ASP A 58 24.75 1.93 -12.31
C ASP A 58 25.53 0.92 -11.44
#